data_AF-A0A4Q8LUR8-F1
#
_entry.id   AF-A0A4Q8LUR8-F1
#
_cell.length_a   1.000
_cell.length_b   1.000
_cell.length_c   1.000
_cell.angle_alpha   90.00
_cell.angle_beta   90.00
_cell.angle_gamma   90.00
#
_symmetry.space_group_name_H-M   'P 1'
#
loop_
_entity.id
_entity.type
_entity.pdbx_description
1 polymer ?
#
loop_
_entity_poly.entity_id
_entity_poly.type
_entity_poly.pdbx_seq_one_letter_code
_entity_poly.pdbx_strand_id
1 'polypeptide(L)'
;MPVSRGARLTVYALLGVLVLALGFGVWGLWTVFAPGARQAPTAAQWQATQGRVHDLEQQVATLSRSDQISREANRDLQATLSDREEQIAGLRADVAFYERFVGATAQRRGLAVHELKLQPQTDQAWHFTATLTQNLNRGAVNRGRLQLSVEGTRAGKLETLDWGRLRQQPQADGMAYSFKYFQQIEGEIVLPPDFKPLRVTARLQPDNSERVDQSFTWAQAAGAQDDAAQPSG
;
A
#
# COMPACT_ATOMS: atom_id res chain seq x y z
N MET A 1 -60.55 18.63 105.12
CA MET A 1 -60.04 19.38 103.94
C MET A 1 -60.66 18.77 102.68
N PRO A 2 -61.49 19.49 101.91
CA PRO A 2 -62.17 18.89 100.77
C PRO A 2 -61.23 18.85 99.56
N VAL A 3 -61.02 17.66 99.01
CA VAL A 3 -60.31 17.51 97.74
C VAL A 3 -61.20 18.10 96.65
N SER A 4 -60.75 19.21 96.05
CA SER A 4 -61.49 19.92 95.01
C SER A 4 -61.73 18.99 93.80
N ARG A 5 -62.93 19.04 93.21
CA ARG A 5 -63.28 18.23 92.02
C ARG A 5 -62.28 18.40 90.86
N GLY A 6 -61.57 19.53 90.81
CA GLY A 6 -60.48 19.79 89.85
C GLY A 6 -59.22 18.95 90.05
N ALA A 7 -58.92 18.51 91.29
CA ALA A 7 -57.77 17.65 91.56
C ALA A 7 -57.96 16.22 91.00
N ARG A 8 -59.20 15.72 90.95
CA ARG A 8 -59.49 14.40 90.37
C ARG A 8 -59.42 14.43 88.84
N LEU A 9 -59.91 15.50 88.23
CA LEU A 9 -59.85 15.70 86.77
C LEU A 9 -58.41 15.82 86.25
N THR A 10 -57.54 16.52 86.99
CA THR A 10 -56.11 16.64 86.63
C THR A 10 -55.37 15.31 86.77
N VAL A 11 -55.69 14.50 87.78
CA VAL A 11 -55.14 13.14 87.94
C VAL A 11 -55.59 12.22 86.79
N TYR A 12 -56.86 12.25 86.39
CA TYR A 12 -57.33 11.47 85.24
C TYR A 12 -56.71 11.93 83.92
N ALA A 13 -56.50 13.24 83.73
CA ALA A 13 -55.82 13.76 82.55
C ALA A 13 -54.36 13.31 82.48
N LEU A 14 -53.63 13.36 83.60
CA LEU A 14 -52.25 12.87 83.68
C LEU A 14 -52.15 11.36 83.45
N LEU A 15 -53.09 10.58 83.98
CA LEU A 15 -53.18 9.14 83.71
C LEU A 15 -53.46 8.85 82.23
N GLY A 16 -54.34 9.62 81.59
CA GLY A 16 -54.61 9.49 80.16
C GLY A 16 -53.38 9.74 79.30
N VAL A 17 -52.60 10.78 79.60
CA VAL A 17 -51.35 11.09 78.89
C VAL A 17 -50.29 10.01 79.12
N LEU A 18 -50.18 9.48 80.35
CA LEU A 18 -49.26 8.38 80.66
C LEU A 18 -49.59 7.13 79.84
N VAL A 19 -50.87 6.76 79.76
CA VAL A 19 -51.33 5.60 78.99
C VAL A 19 -51.08 5.79 77.50
N LEU A 20 -51.29 7.00 76.97
CA LEU A 20 -50.94 7.32 75.58
C LEU A 20 -49.43 7.26 75.33
N ALA A 21 -48.61 7.76 76.25
CA ALA A 21 -47.16 7.70 76.15
C ALA A 21 -46.64 6.25 76.22
N LEU A 22 -47.22 5.43 77.09
CA LEU A 22 -46.93 4.00 77.17
C LEU A 22 -47.40 3.26 75.92
N GLY A 23 -48.61 3.56 75.42
CA GLY A 23 -49.13 2.98 74.18
C GLY A 23 -48.26 3.35 72.98
N PHE A 24 -47.82 4.60 72.88
CA PHE A 24 -46.89 5.07 71.85
C PHE A 24 -45.50 4.43 71.99
N GLY A 25 -44.99 4.29 73.21
CA GLY A 25 -43.73 3.60 73.49
C GLY A 25 -43.78 2.11 73.13
N VAL A 26 -44.88 1.42 73.48
CA VAL A 26 -45.10 0.02 73.12
C VAL A 26 -45.28 -0.13 71.62
N TRP A 27 -46.00 0.77 70.94
CA TRP A 27 -46.16 0.75 69.49
C TRP A 27 -44.83 0.99 68.77
N GLY A 28 -44.03 1.95 69.21
CA GLY A 28 -42.69 2.22 68.67
C GLY A 28 -41.70 1.06 68.92
N LEU A 29 -41.77 0.43 70.10
CA LEU A 29 -41.03 -0.81 70.36
C LEU A 29 -41.52 -1.93 69.44
N TRP A 30 -42.82 -2.05 69.20
CA TRP A 30 -43.38 -3.06 68.31
C TRP A 30 -42.99 -2.80 66.85
N THR A 31 -42.81 -1.58 66.36
CA THR A 31 -42.36 -1.37 64.97
C THR A 31 -40.87 -1.64 64.77
N VAL A 32 -40.04 -1.44 65.81
CA VAL A 32 -38.59 -1.69 65.76
C VAL A 32 -38.24 -3.15 66.06
N PHE A 33 -38.95 -3.78 66.99
CA PHE A 33 -38.75 -5.17 67.40
C PHE A 33 -39.72 -6.16 66.77
N ALA A 34 -40.82 -5.72 66.14
CA ALA A 34 -41.51 -6.61 65.22
C ALA A 34 -40.47 -7.08 64.21
N PRO A 35 -40.47 -8.37 63.87
CA PRO A 35 -39.73 -8.85 62.73
C PRO A 35 -40.44 -8.30 61.48
N GLY A 36 -40.39 -6.98 61.28
CA GLY A 36 -40.54 -6.37 59.98
C GLY A 36 -39.53 -7.09 59.13
N ALA A 37 -40.03 -7.85 58.17
CA ALA A 37 -39.25 -8.80 57.39
C ALA A 37 -38.00 -8.10 56.84
N ARG A 38 -36.89 -8.18 57.59
CA ARG A 38 -35.58 -8.24 56.99
C ARG A 38 -35.68 -9.52 56.21
N GLN A 39 -36.14 -9.42 54.97
CA GLN A 39 -36.25 -10.53 54.06
C GLN A 39 -34.81 -11.00 53.89
N ALA A 40 -34.38 -11.90 54.76
CA ALA A 40 -33.17 -12.68 54.56
C ALA A 40 -33.37 -13.27 53.16
N PRO A 41 -32.45 -12.99 52.21
CA PRO A 41 -32.69 -13.35 50.84
C PRO A 41 -33.03 -14.83 50.81
N THR A 42 -34.15 -15.18 50.18
CA THR A 42 -34.56 -16.58 50.12
C THR A 42 -33.46 -17.39 49.45
N ALA A 43 -33.31 -18.67 49.76
CA ALA A 43 -32.26 -19.51 49.16
C ALA A 43 -32.24 -19.43 47.62
N ALA A 44 -33.41 -19.24 47.01
CA ALA A 44 -33.58 -18.99 45.58
C ALA A 44 -32.96 -17.66 45.10
N GLN A 45 -33.09 -16.57 45.88
CA GLN A 45 -32.45 -15.28 45.56
C GLN A 45 -30.93 -15.37 45.66
N TRP A 46 -30.40 -16.07 46.67
CA TRP A 46 -28.96 -16.31 46.78
C TRP A 46 -28.41 -17.10 45.59
N GLN A 47 -29.10 -18.17 45.19
CA GLN A 47 -28.73 -18.96 44.01
C GLN A 47 -28.78 -18.13 42.72
N ALA A 48 -29.82 -17.30 42.55
CA ALA A 48 -29.94 -16.42 41.39
C ALA A 48 -28.83 -15.36 41.33
N THR A 49 -28.44 -14.78 42.47
CA THR A 49 -27.33 -13.82 42.53
C THR A 49 -26.00 -14.50 42.24
N GLN A 50 -25.75 -15.71 42.78
CA GLN A 50 -24.54 -16.48 42.49
C GLN A 50 -24.45 -16.86 41.01
N GLY A 51 -25.56 -17.26 40.39
CA GLY A 51 -25.62 -17.52 38.95
C GLY A 51 -25.24 -16.29 38.12
N ARG A 52 -25.79 -15.11 38.47
CA ARG A 52 -25.42 -13.84 37.82
C ARG A 52 -23.95 -13.48 37.99
N VAL A 53 -23.37 -13.70 39.17
CA VAL A 53 -21.95 -13.44 39.40
C VAL A 53 -21.10 -14.33 38.49
N HIS A 54 -21.41 -15.62 38.44
CA HIS A 54 -20.72 -16.55 37.55
C HIS A 54 -20.85 -16.17 36.07
N ASP A 55 -22.05 -15.79 35.62
CA ASP A 55 -22.28 -15.34 34.23
C ASP A 55 -21.48 -14.06 33.90
N LEU A 56 -21.43 -13.11 34.85
CA LEU A 56 -20.65 -11.89 34.70
C LEU A 56 -19.15 -12.17 34.70
N GLU A 57 -18.65 -13.07 35.54
CA GLU A 57 -17.25 -13.49 35.56
C GLU A 57 -16.86 -14.14 34.23
N GLN A 58 -17.71 -15.01 33.67
CA GLN A 58 -17.49 -15.59 32.35
C GLN A 58 -17.49 -14.54 31.24
N GLN A 59 -18.40 -13.55 31.30
CA GLN A 59 -18.41 -12.44 30.34
C GLN A 59 -17.13 -11.61 30.43
N VAL A 60 -16.71 -11.24 31.64
CA VAL A 60 -15.47 -10.47 31.85
C VAL A 60 -14.25 -11.25 31.36
N ALA A 61 -14.17 -12.55 31.64
CA ALA A 61 -13.08 -13.40 31.14
C ALA A 61 -13.06 -13.44 29.60
N THR A 62 -14.22 -13.57 28.97
CA THR A 62 -14.35 -13.58 27.50
C THR A 62 -13.96 -12.24 26.89
N LEU A 63 -14.47 -11.13 27.44
CA LEU A 63 -14.15 -9.77 27.02
C LEU A 63 -12.66 -9.47 27.20
N SER A 64 -12.07 -9.82 28.34
CA SER A 64 -10.64 -9.63 28.63
C SER A 64 -9.77 -10.38 27.62
N ARG A 65 -10.14 -11.63 27.29
CA ARG A 65 -9.43 -12.42 26.29
C ARG A 65 -9.58 -11.84 24.89
N SER A 66 -10.78 -11.38 24.51
CA SER A 66 -11.01 -10.72 23.21
C SER A 66 -10.19 -9.45 23.07
N ASP A 67 -10.11 -8.65 24.12
CA ASP A 67 -9.34 -7.40 24.17
C ASP A 67 -7.83 -7.67 24.11
N GLN A 68 -7.35 -8.73 24.77
CA GLN A 68 -5.97 -9.19 24.64
C GLN A 68 -5.63 -9.61 23.20
N ILE A 69 -6.48 -10.45 22.58
CA ILE A 69 -6.31 -10.88 21.18
C ILE A 69 -6.31 -9.67 20.25
N SER A 70 -7.22 -8.72 20.45
CA SER A 70 -7.32 -7.51 19.62
C SER A 70 -6.07 -6.64 19.72
N ARG A 71 -5.49 -6.50 20.92
CA ARG A 71 -4.22 -5.79 21.10
C ARG A 71 -3.04 -6.51 20.44
N GLU A 72 -2.99 -7.84 20.54
CA GLU A 72 -1.93 -8.63 19.91
C GLU A 72 -2.02 -8.57 18.39
N ALA A 73 -3.21 -8.77 17.82
CA ALA A 73 -3.46 -8.61 16.39
C ALA A 73 -3.11 -7.20 15.88
N ASN A 74 -3.44 -6.14 16.62
CA ASN A 74 -3.05 -4.78 16.25
C ASN A 74 -1.54 -4.56 16.26
N ARG A 75 -0.81 -5.13 17.23
CA ARG A 75 0.66 -5.05 17.25
C ARG A 75 1.27 -5.81 16.07
N ASP A 76 0.75 -6.99 15.75
CA ASP A 76 1.21 -7.79 14.62
C ASP A 76 0.95 -7.09 13.27
N LEU A 77 -0.22 -6.45 13.13
CA LEU A 77 -0.54 -5.60 11.97
C LEU A 77 0.42 -4.41 11.86
N GLN A 78 0.72 -3.72 12.97
CA GLN A 78 1.67 -2.60 12.97
C GLN A 78 3.09 -3.05 12.60
N ALA A 79 3.55 -4.19 13.13
CA ALA A 79 4.84 -4.78 12.77
C ALA A 79 4.89 -5.13 11.27
N THR A 80 3.86 -5.80 10.76
CA THR A 80 3.75 -6.13 9.34
C THR A 80 3.76 -4.89 8.45
N LEU A 81 3.03 -3.84 8.84
CA LEU A 81 3.04 -2.56 8.10
C LEU A 81 4.44 -1.94 8.07
N SER A 82 5.13 -1.91 9.20
CA SER A 82 6.51 -1.40 9.29
C SER A 82 7.45 -2.20 8.38
N ASP A 83 7.41 -3.53 8.43
CA ASP A 83 8.26 -4.39 7.58
C ASP A 83 7.98 -4.18 6.09
N ARG A 84 6.71 -3.96 5.72
CA ARG A 84 6.31 -3.66 4.34
C ARG A 84 6.76 -2.27 3.91
N GLU A 85 6.66 -1.27 4.78
CA GLU A 85 7.16 0.08 4.50
C GLU A 85 8.68 0.08 4.30
N GLU A 86 9.42 -0.67 5.11
CA GLU A 86 10.87 -0.84 4.95
C GLU A 86 11.21 -1.54 3.63
N GLN A 87 10.50 -2.62 3.27
CA GLN A 87 10.65 -3.27 1.96
C GLN A 87 10.35 -2.32 0.79
N ILE A 88 9.27 -1.54 0.89
CA ILE A 88 8.93 -0.54 -0.14
C ILE A 88 10.00 0.54 -0.23
N ALA A 89 10.54 1.00 0.90
CA ALA A 89 11.62 1.98 0.92
C ALA A 89 12.89 1.40 0.28
N GLY A 90 13.25 0.15 0.59
CA GLY A 90 14.35 -0.58 -0.03
C GLY A 90 14.18 -0.70 -1.54
N LEU A 91 13.04 -1.21 -2.01
CA LEU A 91 12.74 -1.34 -3.43
C LEU A 91 12.75 0.00 -4.17
N ARG A 92 12.24 1.08 -3.55
CA ARG A 92 12.29 2.43 -4.11
C ARG A 92 13.73 2.94 -4.21
N ALA A 93 14.55 2.67 -3.21
CA ALA A 93 15.97 3.02 -3.24
C ALA A 93 16.71 2.26 -4.34
N ASP A 94 16.44 0.96 -4.50
CA ASP A 94 17.01 0.13 -5.55
C ASP A 94 16.60 0.63 -6.94
N VAL A 95 15.31 0.91 -7.16
CA VAL A 95 14.85 1.50 -8.44
C VAL A 95 15.51 2.84 -8.69
N ALA A 96 15.59 3.73 -7.69
CA ALA A 96 16.26 5.02 -7.86
C ALA A 96 17.76 4.87 -8.13
N PHE A 97 18.40 3.83 -7.59
CA PHE A 97 19.79 3.48 -7.88
C PHE A 97 19.93 2.96 -9.32
N TYR A 98 19.06 2.05 -9.77
CA TYR A 98 19.02 1.56 -11.15
C TYR A 98 18.71 2.68 -12.15
N GLU A 99 17.79 3.59 -11.83
CA GLU A 99 17.50 4.78 -12.64
C GLU A 99 18.70 5.71 -12.71
N ARG A 100 19.49 5.85 -11.64
CA ARG A 100 20.70 6.68 -11.67
C ARG A 100 21.82 6.02 -12.48
N PHE A 101 21.93 4.69 -12.44
CA PHE A 101 23.00 3.94 -13.09
C PHE A 101 22.70 3.63 -14.58
N VAL A 102 21.44 3.34 -14.91
CA VAL A 102 20.95 2.96 -16.26
C VAL A 102 20.16 4.09 -16.92
N GLY A 103 19.47 4.91 -16.12
CA GLY A 103 18.45 5.87 -16.58
C GLY A 103 18.92 7.31 -16.83
N ALA A 104 20.22 7.61 -16.73
CA ALA A 104 20.74 8.92 -17.19
C ALA A 104 20.42 9.22 -18.67
N THR A 105 19.96 8.22 -19.45
CA THR A 105 19.45 8.38 -20.82
C THR A 105 17.93 8.18 -20.99
N ALA A 106 17.19 7.64 -20.01
CA ALA A 106 15.79 7.17 -20.17
C ALA A 106 14.74 7.93 -19.32
N GLN A 107 15.08 9.11 -18.80
CA GLN A 107 14.24 9.91 -17.89
C GLN A 107 12.84 10.24 -18.46
N ARG A 108 11.77 9.68 -17.86
CA ARG A 108 10.38 10.20 -17.84
C ARG A 108 9.71 10.51 -19.19
N ARG A 109 10.08 9.87 -20.29
CA ARG A 109 9.40 10.12 -21.57
C ARG A 109 8.24 9.12 -21.74
N GLY A 110 7.04 9.63 -22.02
CA GLY A 110 5.85 8.79 -22.27
C GLY A 110 5.94 7.96 -23.56
N LEU A 111 7.02 8.09 -24.32
CA LEU A 111 7.38 7.38 -25.53
C LEU A 111 8.79 6.81 -25.32
N ALA A 112 9.00 5.53 -25.61
CA ALA A 112 10.27 4.85 -25.46
C ALA A 112 10.53 3.84 -26.58
N VAL A 113 11.80 3.50 -26.78
CA VAL A 113 12.21 2.31 -27.52
C VAL A 113 12.35 1.20 -26.48
N HIS A 114 11.42 0.26 -26.45
CA HIS A 114 11.42 -0.83 -25.48
C HIS A 114 12.56 -1.81 -25.76
N GLU A 115 12.74 -2.13 -27.03
CA GLU A 115 13.70 -3.14 -27.47
C GLU A 115 14.27 -2.76 -28.84
N LEU A 116 15.54 -3.06 -29.05
CA LEU A 116 16.22 -2.95 -30.34
C LEU A 116 17.03 -4.23 -30.56
N LYS A 117 16.61 -5.04 -31.52
CA LYS A 117 17.34 -6.24 -31.96
C LYS A 117 18.09 -5.96 -33.25
N LEU A 118 19.28 -6.54 -33.36
CA LEU A 118 20.16 -6.49 -34.53
C LEU A 118 20.55 -7.92 -34.89
N GLN A 119 20.26 -8.32 -36.12
CA GLN A 119 20.58 -9.64 -36.63
C GLN A 119 21.50 -9.51 -37.84
N PRO A 120 22.65 -10.21 -37.87
CA PRO A 120 23.53 -10.17 -39.02
C PRO A 120 22.85 -10.87 -40.21
N GLN A 121 22.79 -10.19 -41.35
CA GLN A 121 22.27 -10.73 -42.61
C GLN A 121 23.42 -11.04 -43.58
N THR A 122 24.50 -10.24 -43.52
CA THR A 122 25.80 -10.50 -44.17
C THR A 122 26.93 -10.01 -43.25
N ASP A 123 28.18 -10.07 -43.71
CA ASP A 123 29.33 -9.52 -42.96
C ASP A 123 29.22 -8.02 -42.67
N GLN A 124 28.41 -7.29 -43.43
CA GLN A 124 28.26 -5.83 -43.31
C GLN A 124 26.82 -5.40 -43.06
N ALA A 125 25.83 -6.15 -43.55
CA ALA A 125 24.42 -5.80 -43.43
C ALA A 125 23.79 -6.44 -42.19
N TRP A 126 23.02 -5.64 -41.46
CA TRP A 126 22.30 -6.03 -40.26
C TRP A 126 20.84 -5.67 -40.41
N HIS A 127 19.97 -6.64 -40.18
CA HIS A 127 18.55 -6.40 -40.01
C HIS A 127 18.29 -5.89 -38.58
N PHE A 128 17.58 -4.80 -38.43
CA PHE A 128 17.17 -4.31 -37.12
C PHE A 128 15.67 -4.37 -36.94
N THR A 129 15.26 -4.61 -35.69
CA THR A 129 13.88 -4.60 -35.26
C THR A 129 13.79 -3.73 -34.01
N ALA A 130 13.07 -2.61 -34.09
CA ALA A 130 12.85 -1.69 -32.99
C ALA A 130 11.40 -1.75 -32.51
N THR A 131 11.18 -2.10 -31.25
CA THR A 131 9.85 -2.11 -30.64
C THR A 131 9.62 -0.80 -29.92
N LEU A 132 8.74 0.03 -30.47
CA LEU A 132 8.37 1.32 -29.88
C LEU A 132 7.15 1.15 -28.97
N THR A 133 7.18 1.78 -27.80
CA THR A 133 6.06 1.74 -26.84
C THR A 133 5.73 3.13 -26.32
N GLN A 134 4.45 3.33 -26.00
CA GLN A 134 3.95 4.54 -25.37
C GLN A 134 3.16 4.18 -24.11
N ASN A 135 3.36 4.98 -23.06
CA ASN A 135 2.60 4.87 -21.82
C ASN A 135 1.11 5.17 -22.06
N LEU A 136 0.23 4.31 -21.50
CA LEU A 136 -1.23 4.38 -21.66
C LEU A 136 -1.83 5.73 -21.27
N ASN A 137 -1.18 6.49 -20.40
CA ASN A 137 -1.69 7.78 -19.90
C ASN A 137 -1.94 8.84 -21.00
N ARG A 138 -1.36 8.69 -22.21
CA ARG A 138 -1.48 9.73 -23.25
C ARG A 138 -2.55 9.49 -24.30
N GLY A 139 -3.10 8.28 -24.45
CA GLY A 139 -4.27 7.93 -25.30
C GLY A 139 -4.28 8.35 -26.78
N ALA A 140 -3.36 9.20 -27.23
CA ALA A 140 -3.29 9.81 -28.54
C ALA A 140 -2.27 9.09 -29.41
N VAL A 141 -2.51 9.11 -30.73
CA VAL A 141 -1.58 8.57 -31.71
C VAL A 141 -0.30 9.41 -31.71
N ASN A 142 0.85 8.75 -31.54
CA ASN A 142 2.17 9.33 -31.65
C ASN A 142 2.71 9.10 -33.06
N ARG A 143 3.23 10.16 -33.67
CA ARG A 143 3.82 10.12 -35.00
C ARG A 143 5.16 10.82 -34.99
N GLY A 144 6.06 10.34 -35.84
CA GLY A 144 7.41 10.88 -35.96
C GLY A 144 8.31 10.00 -36.81
N ARG A 145 9.62 10.15 -36.60
CA ARG A 145 10.65 9.38 -37.28
C ARG A 145 11.61 8.71 -36.30
N LEU A 146 12.01 7.49 -36.62
CA LEU A 146 13.07 6.75 -35.95
C LEU A 146 14.37 6.86 -36.77
N GLN A 147 15.46 7.19 -36.10
CA GLN A 147 16.81 7.16 -36.65
C GLN A 147 17.71 6.32 -35.76
N LEU A 148 18.59 5.52 -36.35
CA LEU A 148 19.65 4.85 -35.62
C LEU A 148 20.97 5.59 -35.80
N SER A 149 21.82 5.51 -34.78
CA SER A 149 23.23 5.86 -34.86
C SER A 149 24.04 4.79 -34.15
N VAL A 150 25.19 4.44 -34.70
CA VAL A 150 26.07 3.40 -34.15
C VAL A 150 27.41 4.03 -33.83
N GLU A 151 27.82 3.94 -32.58
CA GLU A 151 29.13 4.35 -32.10
C GLU A 151 30.03 3.12 -32.01
N GLY A 152 31.26 3.26 -32.51
CA GLY A 152 32.21 2.17 -32.55
C GLY A 152 33.63 2.66 -32.78
N THR A 153 34.54 1.72 -33.03
CA THR A 153 35.94 2.02 -33.32
C THR A 153 36.29 1.50 -34.72
N ARG A 154 36.94 2.33 -35.53
CA ARG A 154 37.51 1.95 -36.83
C ARG A 154 38.97 2.35 -36.88
N ALA A 155 39.85 1.41 -37.21
CA ALA A 155 41.31 1.62 -37.21
C ALA A 155 41.84 2.27 -35.91
N GLY A 156 41.28 1.89 -34.76
CA GLY A 156 41.67 2.40 -33.44
C GLY A 156 41.14 3.79 -33.07
N LYS A 157 40.29 4.42 -33.91
CA LYS A 157 39.65 5.71 -33.62
C LYS A 157 38.15 5.54 -33.38
N LEU A 158 37.61 6.26 -32.40
CA LEU A 158 36.17 6.35 -32.18
C LEU A 158 35.51 7.04 -33.37
N GLU A 159 34.48 6.41 -33.92
CA GLU A 159 33.69 6.91 -35.04
C GLU A 159 32.21 6.62 -34.75
N THR A 160 31.35 7.62 -35.00
CA THR A 160 29.89 7.48 -34.92
C THR A 160 29.31 7.53 -36.33
N LEU A 161 28.58 6.48 -36.69
CA LEU A 161 27.83 6.37 -37.93
C LEU A 161 26.40 6.86 -37.68
N ASP A 162 25.98 7.91 -38.39
CA ASP A 162 24.62 8.39 -38.36
C ASP A 162 23.71 7.60 -39.31
N TRP A 163 22.41 7.89 -39.26
CA TRP A 163 21.40 7.22 -40.06
C TRP A 163 21.72 7.24 -41.56
N GLY A 164 22.20 8.38 -42.09
CA GLY A 164 22.54 8.50 -43.51
C GLY A 164 23.67 7.58 -43.93
N ARG A 165 24.73 7.46 -43.10
CA ARG A 165 25.82 6.52 -43.34
C ARG A 165 25.40 5.07 -43.20
N LEU A 166 24.61 4.76 -42.17
CA LEU A 166 24.09 3.41 -41.95
C LEU A 166 23.18 2.93 -43.09
N ARG A 167 22.46 3.84 -43.74
CA ARG A 167 21.59 3.54 -44.89
C ARG A 167 22.28 3.70 -46.24
N GLN A 168 23.56 4.10 -46.27
CA GLN A 168 24.31 4.44 -47.48
C GLN A 168 23.60 5.49 -48.37
N GLN A 169 22.77 6.34 -47.77
CA GLN A 169 21.97 7.33 -48.47
C GLN A 169 22.16 8.69 -47.78
N PRO A 170 22.91 9.62 -48.41
CA PRO A 170 23.01 10.98 -47.90
C PRO A 170 21.62 11.59 -47.74
N GLN A 171 21.37 12.24 -46.59
CA GLN A 171 20.09 12.87 -46.25
C GLN A 171 18.87 11.91 -46.17
N ALA A 172 19.07 10.65 -45.82
CA ALA A 172 17.95 9.76 -45.52
C ALA A 172 17.06 10.33 -44.40
N ASP A 173 15.78 10.54 -44.70
CA ASP A 173 14.77 10.81 -43.68
C ASP A 173 14.54 9.53 -42.87
N GLY A 174 14.54 9.64 -41.53
CA GLY A 174 14.36 8.51 -40.63
C GLY A 174 13.06 7.72 -40.92
N MET A 175 12.95 6.50 -40.40
CA MET A 175 11.79 5.65 -40.66
C MET A 175 10.55 6.20 -39.95
N ALA A 176 9.50 6.47 -40.72
CA ALA A 176 8.26 7.02 -40.18
C ALA A 176 7.54 6.00 -39.29
N TYR A 177 6.95 6.49 -38.20
CA TYR A 177 6.12 5.68 -37.31
C TYR A 177 4.81 6.41 -36.98
N SER A 178 3.77 5.63 -36.67
CA SER A 178 2.47 6.15 -36.27
C SER A 178 1.72 5.11 -35.47
N PHE A 179 1.69 5.25 -34.15
CA PHE A 179 1.07 4.24 -33.27
C PHE A 179 0.41 4.84 -32.04
N LYS A 180 -0.55 4.11 -31.47
CA LYS A 180 -1.25 4.50 -30.23
C LYS A 180 -0.64 3.85 -28.98
N TYR A 181 -0.24 2.59 -29.09
CA TYR A 181 0.26 1.79 -27.96
C TYR A 181 1.67 1.27 -28.22
N PHE A 182 1.84 0.52 -29.29
CA PHE A 182 3.13 0.01 -29.73
C PHE A 182 3.18 -0.12 -31.26
N GLN A 183 4.39 -0.11 -31.80
CA GLN A 183 4.68 -0.47 -33.19
C GLN A 183 6.08 -1.04 -33.30
N GLN A 184 6.21 -2.12 -34.05
CA GLN A 184 7.50 -2.68 -34.44
C GLN A 184 7.92 -2.04 -35.76
N ILE A 185 9.18 -1.60 -35.80
CA ILE A 185 9.78 -0.96 -36.95
C ILE A 185 10.99 -1.78 -37.35
N GLU A 186 11.02 -2.20 -38.60
CA GLU A 186 12.07 -3.05 -39.14
C GLU A 186 12.78 -2.36 -40.30
N GLY A 187 14.08 -2.61 -40.40
CA GLY A 187 14.87 -2.09 -41.50
C GLY A 187 16.25 -2.71 -41.53
N GLU A 188 17.07 -2.20 -42.44
CA GLU A 188 18.43 -2.69 -42.62
C GLU A 188 19.42 -1.55 -42.37
N ILE A 189 20.58 -1.87 -41.81
CA ILE A 189 21.71 -0.96 -41.71
C ILE A 189 22.95 -1.67 -42.22
N VAL A 190 23.88 -0.91 -42.78
CA VAL A 190 25.16 -1.41 -43.25
C VAL A 190 26.27 -0.77 -42.45
N LEU A 191 27.16 -1.61 -41.92
CA LEU A 191 28.37 -1.19 -41.26
C LEU A 191 29.55 -1.26 -42.26
N PRO A 192 30.40 -0.23 -42.32
CA PRO A 192 31.64 -0.29 -43.09
C PRO A 192 32.54 -1.45 -42.63
N PRO A 193 33.38 -1.99 -43.52
CA PRO A 193 34.40 -2.96 -43.13
C PRO A 193 35.33 -2.37 -42.05
N ASP A 194 35.86 -3.26 -41.21
CA ASP A 194 36.75 -2.94 -40.09
C ASP A 194 36.16 -2.04 -38.99
N PHE A 195 34.83 -1.81 -39.01
CA PHE A 195 34.12 -1.09 -37.95
C PHE A 195 33.72 -2.04 -36.82
N LYS A 196 34.19 -1.77 -35.60
CA LYS A 196 33.83 -2.51 -34.39
C LYS A 196 32.76 -1.74 -33.62
N PRO A 197 31.48 -2.12 -33.72
CA PRO A 197 30.41 -1.41 -33.03
C PRO A 197 30.47 -1.65 -31.51
N LEU A 198 30.18 -0.60 -30.75
CA LEU A 198 30.19 -0.62 -29.28
C LEU A 198 28.79 -0.34 -28.71
N ARG A 199 28.10 0.63 -29.29
CA ARG A 199 26.81 1.12 -28.81
C ARG A 199 25.93 1.52 -29.98
N VAL A 200 24.64 1.27 -29.87
CA VAL A 200 23.62 1.74 -30.81
C VAL A 200 22.64 2.64 -30.07
N THR A 201 22.33 3.78 -30.67
CA THR A 201 21.38 4.76 -30.14
C THR A 201 20.22 4.92 -31.12
N ALA A 202 19.02 4.62 -30.63
CA ALA A 202 17.76 4.84 -31.32
C ALA A 202 17.21 6.21 -30.92
N ARG A 203 17.03 7.08 -31.91
CA ARG A 203 16.54 8.44 -31.80
C ARG A 203 15.13 8.51 -32.37
N LEU A 204 14.16 8.75 -31.50
CA LEU A 204 12.79 9.07 -31.88
C LEU A 204 12.65 10.58 -31.96
N GLN A 205 12.16 11.05 -33.10
CA GLN A 205 11.81 12.45 -33.36
C GLN A 205 10.31 12.54 -33.59
N PRO A 206 9.50 12.73 -32.52
CA PRO A 206 8.06 12.92 -32.65
C PRO A 206 7.74 14.27 -33.30
N ASP A 207 6.57 14.36 -33.94
CA ASP A 207 6.13 15.61 -34.60
C ASP A 207 5.79 16.72 -33.59
N ASN A 208 5.21 16.34 -32.44
CA ASN A 208 4.66 17.27 -31.44
C ASN A 208 5.27 17.11 -30.04
N SER A 209 6.44 16.49 -29.92
CA SER A 209 7.12 16.37 -28.63
C SER A 209 8.64 16.32 -28.76
N GLU A 210 9.33 16.45 -27.63
CA GLU A 210 10.79 16.41 -27.59
C GLU A 210 11.35 15.08 -28.08
N ARG A 211 12.55 15.17 -28.67
CA ARG A 211 13.32 14.02 -29.09
C ARG A 211 13.60 13.07 -27.92
N VAL A 212 13.46 11.78 -28.18
CA VAL A 212 13.82 10.71 -27.24
C VAL A 212 15.01 9.96 -27.83
N ASP A 213 16.14 9.97 -27.14
CA ASP A 213 17.30 9.15 -27.49
C ASP A 213 17.41 8.01 -26.47
N GLN A 214 17.40 6.76 -26.96
CA GLN A 214 17.58 5.55 -26.15
C GLN A 214 18.83 4.82 -26.65
N SER A 215 19.76 4.52 -25.75
CA SER A 215 21.02 3.85 -26.09
C SER A 215 21.06 2.42 -25.55
N PHE A 216 21.62 1.52 -26.34
CA PHE A 216 21.81 0.10 -26.03
C PHE A 216 23.24 -0.30 -26.35
N THR A 217 23.83 -1.18 -25.55
CA THR A 217 25.13 -1.75 -25.94
C THR A 217 24.94 -2.60 -27.20
N TRP A 218 25.95 -2.64 -28.08
CA TRP A 218 25.86 -3.44 -29.29
C TRP A 218 25.66 -4.92 -28.97
N ALA A 219 26.32 -5.42 -27.91
CA ALA A 219 26.20 -6.80 -27.45
C ALA A 219 24.75 -7.17 -27.09
N GLN A 220 24.05 -6.32 -26.33
CA GLN A 220 22.64 -6.55 -25.98
C GLN A 220 21.75 -6.56 -27.22
N ALA A 221 21.93 -5.58 -28.11
CA ALA A 221 21.09 -5.45 -29.29
C ALA A 221 21.33 -6.58 -30.30
N ALA A 222 22.58 -7.04 -30.46
CA ALA A 222 22.94 -8.13 -31.36
C ALA A 222 22.62 -9.54 -30.81
N GLY A 223 21.98 -9.64 -29.64
CA GLY A 223 21.60 -10.92 -29.03
C GLY A 223 22.77 -11.67 -28.38
N ALA A 224 23.83 -10.98 -27.95
CA ALA A 224 24.96 -11.62 -27.28
C ALA A 224 24.74 -11.91 -25.77
N GLN A 225 23.61 -11.55 -25.18
CA GLN A 225 23.22 -12.01 -23.84
C GLN A 225 21.72 -11.84 -23.59
N ASP A 226 21.12 -12.82 -22.88
CA ASP A 226 19.78 -12.86 -22.27
C ASP A 226 18.62 -13.59 -23.00
N ASP A 227 18.88 -14.82 -23.46
CA ASP A 227 17.87 -15.90 -23.49
C ASP A 227 17.75 -16.62 -22.12
N ALA A 228 18.32 -16.06 -21.05
CA ALA A 228 18.43 -16.69 -19.73
C ALA A 228 17.61 -15.97 -18.65
N ALA A 229 16.34 -15.64 -18.91
CA ALA A 229 15.41 -15.24 -17.85
C ALA A 229 13.94 -15.46 -18.21
N GLN A 230 13.57 -16.71 -18.51
CA GLN A 230 12.18 -17.15 -18.36
C GLN A 230 12.16 -18.54 -17.70
N PRO A 231 11.98 -18.63 -16.38
CA PRO A 231 11.46 -19.84 -15.78
C PRO A 231 9.97 -19.90 -16.10
N SER A 232 9.61 -20.77 -17.04
CA SER A 232 8.27 -21.32 -17.13
C SER A 232 8.02 -22.16 -15.88
N GLY A 233 7.20 -21.63 -14.98
CA GLY A 233 6.63 -22.31 -13.81
C GLY A 233 5.18 -21.91 -13.66
#